data_AF-Q8W8I7-F1
#
_entry.id   AF-Q8W8I7-F1
#
_cell.length_a   1.000
_cell.length_b   1.000
_cell.length_c   1.000
_cell.angle_alpha   90.00
_cell.angle_beta   90.00
_cell.angle_gamma   90.00
#
_symmetry.space_group_name_H-M   'P 1'
#
loop_
_entity.id
_entity.type
_entity.pdbx_description
1 polymer ?
#
loop_
_entity_poly.entity_id
_entity_poly.type
_entity_poly.pdbx_seq_one_letter_code
_entity_poly.pdbx_strand_id
1 'polypeptide(L)'
;MTNIRKTHPLAKIINNSLIDLPAPSNISTWWNFGSLLAACLALQILTGLFLAMHYTSDTTTAFSSVTHICRDVNYGWIIRYMHANGASMFFICLYMHVGRGLYYGSYTLAETWNIGIILL
;
A
#
# COMPACT_ATOMS: atom_id res chain seq x y z
N MET A 1 -6.53 36.22 -8.55
CA MET A 1 -5.37 35.68 -7.81
C MET A 1 -5.23 34.20 -8.13
N THR A 2 -4.02 33.72 -8.43
CA THR A 2 -3.77 32.30 -8.66
C THR A 2 -3.80 31.54 -7.34
N ASN A 3 -4.51 30.41 -7.29
CA ASN A 3 -4.68 29.62 -6.08
C ASN A 3 -3.32 29.05 -5.62
N ILE A 4 -3.02 29.13 -4.31
CA ILE A 4 -1.80 28.59 -3.68
C ILE A 4 -1.57 27.12 -4.04
N ARG A 5 -2.65 26.34 -4.18
CA ARG A 5 -2.64 24.95 -4.62
C ARG A 5 -1.94 24.74 -5.98
N LYS A 6 -2.02 25.74 -6.87
CA LYS A 6 -1.43 25.70 -8.22
C LYS A 6 -0.07 26.38 -8.31
N THR A 7 0.28 27.24 -7.36
CA THR A 7 1.52 28.04 -7.39
C THR A 7 2.60 27.53 -6.45
N HIS A 8 2.24 27.05 -5.26
CA HIS A 8 3.22 26.55 -4.29
C HIS A 8 3.88 25.27 -4.82
N PRO A 9 5.23 25.18 -4.86
CA PRO A 9 5.94 24.07 -5.51
C PRO A 9 5.50 22.67 -5.04
N LEU A 10 5.36 22.47 -3.72
CA LEU A 10 4.90 21.18 -3.16
C LEU A 10 3.40 20.93 -3.43
N ALA A 11 2.54 21.92 -3.20
CA ALA A 11 1.11 21.78 -3.38
C ALA A 11 0.75 21.54 -4.86
N LYS A 12 1.54 22.08 -5.79
CA LYS A 12 1.37 21.87 -7.23
C LYS A 12 1.54 20.41 -7.62
N ILE A 13 2.48 19.68 -7.01
CA ILE A 13 2.68 18.25 -7.26
C ILE A 13 1.43 17.47 -6.82
N ILE A 14 0.99 17.68 -5.57
CA ILE A 14 -0.23 17.06 -5.02
C ILE A 14 -1.45 17.40 -5.87
N ASN A 15 -1.57 18.66 -6.28
CA ASN A 15 -2.69 19.12 -7.11
C ASN A 15 -2.78 18.33 -8.41
N ASN A 16 -1.66 18.22 -9.12
CA ASN A 16 -1.62 17.62 -10.44
C ASN A 16 -1.76 16.09 -10.40
N SER A 17 -1.40 15.44 -9.29
CA SER A 17 -1.47 13.99 -9.16
C SER A 17 -2.72 13.47 -8.43
N LEU A 18 -3.39 14.28 -7.60
CA LEU A 18 -4.49 13.82 -6.74
C LEU A 18 -5.76 14.66 -6.78
N ILE A 19 -5.69 15.96 -7.12
CA ILE A 19 -6.85 16.87 -6.98
C ILE A 19 -7.43 17.25 -8.35
N ASP A 20 -6.63 17.89 -9.19
CA ASP A 20 -7.03 18.32 -10.54
C ASP A 20 -6.49 17.36 -11.62
N LEU A 21 -6.25 16.08 -11.26
CA LEU A 21 -5.84 15.05 -12.22
C LEU A 21 -7.02 14.73 -13.16
N PRO A 22 -6.90 14.90 -14.49
CA PRO A 22 -7.94 14.48 -15.42
C PRO A 22 -8.04 12.95 -15.45
N ALA A 23 -9.16 12.40 -14.99
CA ALA A 23 -9.46 10.97 -15.04
C ALA A 23 -10.59 10.68 -16.04
N PRO A 24 -10.55 9.55 -16.79
CA PRO A 24 -11.67 9.14 -17.62
C PRO A 24 -12.94 8.93 -16.77
N SER A 25 -14.09 9.37 -17.25
CA SER A 25 -15.35 9.32 -16.51
C SER A 25 -15.93 7.92 -16.34
N ASN A 26 -15.45 6.94 -17.10
CA ASN A 26 -16.00 5.59 -17.18
C ASN A 26 -15.05 4.51 -16.61
N ILE A 27 -14.05 4.89 -15.79
CA ILE A 27 -13.25 3.88 -15.06
C ILE A 27 -14.13 3.10 -14.08
N SER A 28 -14.00 1.78 -14.08
CA SER A 28 -14.79 0.88 -13.24
C SER A 28 -14.12 0.67 -11.87
N THR A 29 -14.76 -0.12 -11.00
CA THR A 29 -14.24 -0.49 -9.67
C THR A 29 -12.85 -1.13 -9.72
N TRP A 30 -12.48 -1.75 -10.84
CA TRP A 30 -11.16 -2.34 -11.06
C TRP A 30 -10.01 -1.32 -11.00
N TRP A 31 -10.29 -0.02 -11.21
CA TRP A 31 -9.28 1.04 -11.06
C TRP A 31 -8.94 1.37 -9.60
N ASN A 32 -9.75 0.92 -8.64
CA ASN A 32 -9.52 1.18 -7.21
C ASN A 32 -8.33 0.38 -6.65
N PHE A 33 -7.94 -0.73 -7.28
CA PHE A 33 -6.87 -1.58 -6.75
C PHE A 33 -5.50 -0.88 -6.69
N GLY A 34 -5.27 0.17 -7.50
CA GLY A 34 -4.04 0.96 -7.39
C GLY A 34 -3.94 1.74 -6.07
N SER A 35 -5.01 2.43 -5.68
CA SER A 35 -5.04 3.17 -4.40
C SER A 35 -5.11 2.22 -3.20
N LEU A 36 -5.80 1.09 -3.34
CA LEU A 36 -5.80 0.06 -2.29
C LEU A 36 -4.41 -0.55 -2.07
N LEU A 37 -3.59 -0.75 -3.11
CA LEU A 37 -2.20 -1.19 -2.95
C LEU A 37 -1.36 -0.16 -2.19
N ALA A 38 -1.51 1.14 -2.50
CA ALA A 38 -0.84 2.20 -1.75
C ALA A 38 -1.27 2.22 -0.27
N ALA A 39 -2.56 2.02 0.00
CA ALA A 39 -3.08 1.91 1.37
C ALA A 39 -2.55 0.66 2.09
N CYS A 40 -2.48 -0.50 1.40
CA CYS A 40 -1.90 -1.73 1.95
C CYS A 40 -0.41 -1.51 2.29
N LEU A 41 0.36 -0.86 1.43
CA LEU A 41 1.76 -0.55 1.69
C LEU A 41 1.92 0.35 2.92
N ALA A 42 1.14 1.43 3.03
CA ALA A 42 1.16 2.29 4.21
C ALA A 42 0.82 1.52 5.49
N LEU A 43 -0.22 0.68 5.44
CA LEU A 43 -0.64 -0.17 6.57
C LEU A 43 0.48 -1.13 6.97
N GLN A 44 1.12 -1.81 6.01
CA GLN A 44 2.20 -2.76 6.29
C GLN A 44 3.44 -2.07 6.87
N ILE A 45 3.84 -0.90 6.34
CA ILE A 45 4.99 -0.13 6.86
C ILE A 45 4.72 0.30 8.30
N LEU A 46 3.55 0.89 8.57
CA LEU A 46 3.20 1.35 9.91
C LEU A 46 3.14 0.19 10.90
N THR A 47 2.34 -0.84 10.62
CA THR A 47 2.21 -2.00 11.51
C THR A 47 3.54 -2.74 11.68
N GLY A 48 4.32 -2.92 10.61
CA GLY A 48 5.63 -3.56 10.65
C GLY A 48 6.62 -2.80 11.52
N LEU A 49 6.64 -1.46 11.44
CA LEU A 49 7.47 -0.62 12.29
C LEU A 49 7.13 -0.80 13.77
N PHE A 50 5.85 -0.77 14.14
CA PHE A 50 5.42 -1.00 15.53
C PHE A 50 5.73 -2.41 16.02
N LEU A 51 5.62 -3.43 15.17
CA LEU A 51 6.04 -4.80 15.52
C LEU A 51 7.55 -4.89 15.73
N ALA A 52 8.34 -4.24 14.87
CA ALA A 52 9.80 -4.25 14.95
C ALA A 52 10.34 -3.64 16.26
N MET A 53 9.62 -2.69 16.87
CA MET A 53 9.98 -2.13 18.18
C MET A 53 9.97 -3.16 19.33
N HIS A 54 9.27 -4.28 19.16
CA HIS A 54 9.09 -5.31 20.19
C HIS A 54 9.57 -6.70 19.77
N TYR A 55 10.02 -6.86 18.53
CA TYR A 55 10.52 -8.12 17.98
C TYR A 55 12.01 -8.29 18.24
N THR A 56 12.45 -9.52 18.53
CA THR A 56 13.86 -9.90 18.59
C THR A 56 14.19 -10.89 17.49
N SER A 57 15.25 -10.63 16.71
CA SER A 57 15.63 -11.46 15.56
C SER A 57 16.48 -12.69 15.91
N ASP A 58 16.88 -12.84 17.17
CA ASP A 58 17.65 -13.98 17.63
C ASP A 58 16.79 -15.27 17.63
N THR A 59 17.33 -16.35 17.06
CA THR A 59 16.57 -17.61 16.88
C THR A 59 16.04 -18.22 18.17
N THR A 60 16.67 -17.95 19.32
CA THR A 60 16.23 -18.45 20.62
C THR A 60 15.03 -17.67 21.17
N THR A 61 14.82 -16.42 20.72
CA THR A 61 13.78 -15.51 21.23
C THR A 61 12.77 -15.02 20.18
N ALA A 62 12.97 -15.33 18.90
CA ALA A 62 12.11 -14.85 17.81
C ALA A 62 10.64 -15.25 17.99
N PHE A 63 10.36 -16.51 18.35
CA PHE A 63 8.99 -16.96 18.57
C PHE A 63 8.39 -16.34 19.85
N SER A 64 9.15 -16.32 20.94
CA SER A 64 8.66 -15.80 22.22
C SER A 64 8.40 -14.29 22.16
N SER A 65 9.20 -13.51 21.45
CA SER A 65 8.95 -12.07 21.25
C SER A 65 7.66 -11.80 20.47
N VAL A 66 7.31 -12.61 19.46
CA VAL A 66 6.00 -12.51 18.78
C VAL A 66 4.84 -12.84 19.73
N THR A 67 5.01 -13.83 20.61
CA THR A 67 3.98 -14.14 21.63
C THR A 67 3.82 -13.03 22.65
N HIS A 68 4.94 -12.41 23.07
CA HIS A 68 4.95 -11.24 23.95
C HIS A 68 4.23 -10.05 23.30
N ILE A 69 4.46 -9.78 22.02
CA ILE A 69 3.70 -8.76 21.26
C ILE A 69 2.18 -9.03 21.36
N CYS A 70 1.75 -10.27 21.18
CA CYS A 70 0.32 -10.57 21.15
C CYS A 70 -0.34 -10.52 22.54
N ARG A 71 0.40 -10.81 23.61
CA ARG A 71 -0.16 -11.00 24.96
C ARG A 71 0.08 -9.83 25.90
N ASP A 72 1.24 -9.20 25.79
CA ASP A 72 1.74 -8.28 26.82
C ASP A 72 1.87 -6.84 26.29
N VAL A 73 2.02 -6.65 24.97
CA VAL A 73 2.03 -5.31 24.37
C VAL A 73 0.59 -4.81 24.16
N ASN A 74 0.31 -3.59 24.59
CA ASN A 74 -1.00 -2.94 24.43
C ASN A 74 -1.44 -2.94 22.96
N TYR A 75 -2.60 -3.55 22.67
CA TYR A 75 -3.13 -3.75 21.32
C TYR A 75 -2.19 -4.49 20.35
N GLY A 76 -1.12 -5.12 20.84
CA GLY A 76 -0.14 -5.78 19.98
C GLY A 76 -0.73 -6.95 19.20
N TRP A 77 -1.76 -7.63 19.73
CA TRP A 77 -2.52 -8.64 18.98
C TRP A 77 -3.20 -8.04 17.73
N ILE A 78 -3.83 -6.86 17.84
CA ILE A 78 -4.48 -6.18 16.71
C ILE A 78 -3.42 -5.84 15.67
N ILE A 79 -2.32 -5.21 16.09
CA ILE A 79 -1.25 -4.80 15.18
C ILE A 79 -0.67 -6.03 14.45
N ARG A 80 -0.41 -7.12 15.19
CA ARG A 80 0.12 -8.37 14.62
C ARG A 80 -0.83 -9.00 13.61
N TYR A 81 -2.12 -9.11 13.94
CA TYR A 81 -3.09 -9.69 13.02
C TYR A 81 -3.40 -8.77 11.84
N MET A 82 -3.36 -7.45 12.03
CA MET A 82 -3.50 -6.49 10.95
C MET A 82 -2.32 -6.57 9.97
N HIS A 83 -1.09 -6.72 10.46
CA HIS A 83 0.09 -6.91 9.60
C HIS A 83 0.03 -8.25 8.84
N ALA A 84 -0.37 -9.34 9.52
CA ALA A 84 -0.44 -10.66 8.92
C ALA A 84 -1.56 -10.77 7.86
N ASN A 85 -2.78 -10.34 8.18
CA ASN A 85 -3.90 -10.36 7.24
C ASN A 85 -3.76 -9.25 6.18
N GLY A 86 -3.15 -8.12 6.53
CA GLY A 86 -2.82 -7.02 5.61
C GLY A 86 -1.89 -7.49 4.48
N ALA A 87 -0.92 -8.37 4.77
CA ALA A 87 -0.11 -9.00 3.73
C ALA A 87 -0.96 -9.84 2.75
N SER A 88 -1.95 -10.60 3.24
CA SER A 88 -2.85 -11.36 2.37
C SER A 88 -3.72 -10.44 1.51
N MET A 89 -4.25 -9.36 2.10
CA MET A 89 -5.00 -8.34 1.37
C MET A 89 -4.15 -7.64 0.31
N PHE A 90 -2.86 -7.43 0.58
CA PHE A 90 -1.91 -6.88 -0.38
C PHE A 90 -1.85 -7.75 -1.64
N PHE A 91 -1.65 -9.06 -1.49
CA PHE A 91 -1.59 -9.97 -2.64
C PHE A 91 -2.93 -10.10 -3.37
N ILE A 92 -4.05 -10.09 -2.67
CA ILE A 92 -5.38 -10.03 -3.32
C ILE A 92 -5.49 -8.77 -4.19
N CYS A 93 -5.12 -7.59 -3.65
CA CYS A 93 -5.13 -6.36 -4.41
C CYS A 93 -4.19 -6.42 -5.61
N LEU A 94 -3.00 -7.02 -5.43
CA LEU A 94 -1.98 -7.10 -6.46
C LEU A 94 -2.47 -7.95 -7.64
N TYR A 95 -2.96 -9.17 -7.39
CA TYR A 95 -3.44 -10.04 -8.45
C TYR A 95 -4.65 -9.46 -9.17
N MET A 96 -5.56 -8.79 -8.46
CA MET A 96 -6.69 -8.09 -9.07
C MET A 96 -6.22 -6.90 -9.92
N HIS A 97 -5.19 -6.16 -9.46
CA HIS A 97 -4.60 -5.04 -10.20
C HIS A 97 -3.95 -5.50 -11.52
N VAL A 98 -3.18 -6.61 -11.46
CA VAL A 98 -2.54 -7.23 -12.63
C VAL A 98 -3.60 -7.79 -13.59
N GLY A 99 -4.59 -8.52 -13.06
CA GLY A 99 -5.69 -9.08 -13.85
C GLY A 99 -6.48 -8.01 -14.60
N ARG A 100 -6.78 -6.87 -13.95
CA ARG A 100 -7.34 -5.69 -14.63
C ARG A 100 -6.44 -5.24 -15.78
N GLY A 101 -5.13 -5.13 -15.55
CA GLY A 101 -4.17 -4.66 -16.54
C GLY A 101 -4.10 -5.55 -17.78
N LEU A 102 -4.21 -6.87 -17.60
CA LEU A 102 -4.32 -7.84 -18.69
C LEU A 102 -5.65 -7.69 -19.44
N TYR A 103 -6.78 -7.66 -18.72
CA TYR A 103 -8.12 -7.64 -19.32
C TYR A 103 -8.39 -6.37 -20.15
N TYR A 104 -7.95 -5.19 -19.67
CA TYR A 104 -8.16 -3.91 -20.36
C TYR A 104 -6.97 -3.49 -21.24
N GLY A 105 -5.97 -4.35 -21.46
CA GLY A 105 -4.83 -4.03 -22.31
C GLY A 105 -3.92 -2.92 -21.78
N SER A 106 -3.92 -2.66 -20.46
CA SER A 106 -3.14 -1.58 -19.84
C SER A 106 -1.63 -1.81 -19.91
N TYR A 107 -1.19 -3.05 -20.18
CA TYR A 107 0.22 -3.40 -20.42
C TYR A 107 0.82 -2.71 -21.65
N THR A 108 0.00 -2.11 -22.52
CA THR A 108 0.46 -1.26 -23.63
C THR A 108 1.21 -0.01 -23.16
N LEU A 109 0.95 0.46 -21.92
CA LEU A 109 1.78 1.45 -21.23
C LEU A 109 3.06 0.78 -20.71
N ALA A 110 3.98 0.47 -21.63
CA ALA A 110 5.13 -0.40 -21.38
C ALA A 110 5.97 -0.03 -20.15
N GLU A 111 6.30 1.25 -19.97
CA GLU A 111 7.09 1.69 -18.82
C GLU A 111 6.36 1.47 -17.48
N THR A 112 5.08 1.85 -17.43
CA THR A 112 4.23 1.63 -16.24
C THR A 112 4.08 0.15 -15.94
N TRP A 113 3.91 -0.68 -16.97
CA TRP A 113 3.78 -2.12 -16.83
C TRP A 113 5.07 -2.79 -16.34
N ASN A 114 6.22 -2.42 -16.91
CA ASN A 114 7.51 -2.96 -16.51
C ASN A 114 7.88 -2.59 -15.06
N ILE A 115 7.59 -1.35 -14.64
CA ILE A 115 7.73 -0.98 -13.21
C ILE A 115 6.78 -1.81 -12.35
N GLY A 116 5.54 -2.04 -12.82
CA GLY A 116 4.58 -2.92 -12.14
C GLY A 116 5.08 -4.35 -11.96
N ILE A 117 5.80 -4.90 -12.94
CA ILE A 117 6.44 -6.23 -12.83
C ILE A 117 7.56 -6.22 -11.78
N ILE A 118 8.34 -5.15 -11.68
CA ILE A 118 9.41 -5.03 -10.67
C ILE A 118 8.83 -4.88 -9.25
N LEU A 119 7.68 -4.23 -9.12
CA LEU A 119 6.98 -4.06 -7.85
C LEU A 119 6.30 -5.35 -7.34
N LEU A 120 6.03 -6.31 -8.24
CA LEU A 120 5.49 -7.64 -7.93
C LEU A 120 6.60 -8.58 -7.47
#